data_AF-A0A5N5SKI6-F1
#
_entry.id   AF-A0A5N5SKI6-F1
#
_cell.length_a   1.000
_cell.length_b   1.000
_cell.length_c   1.000
_cell.angle_alpha   90.00
_cell.angle_beta   90.00
_cell.angle_gamma   90.00
#
_symmetry.space_group_name_H-M   'P 1'
#
loop_
_entity.id
_entity.type
_entity.pdbx_description
1 polymer ?
#
loop_
_entity_poly.entity_id
_entity_poly.type
_entity_poly.pdbx_seq_one_letter_code
_entity_poly.pdbx_strand_id
1 'polypeptide(L)'
;MVEEDVLQQVYSLRGTVYRMWGQLRGQTLLPLPFGFETLKEAERLALNTLIDLSLLDITENSVFCFVFIYCQAFNVSLLFYSFQLPYLPNIKITIFVLKFFSFNIREGTDKDAFQSLLLFFALFSLQKSKSFFRNLQSKYILHFCQSYQSMERTVAMVGMMSNILEVTESAYYRPFVRMCTDFEALESAELSEATALLEPLIHCICILWAKCRSFRKPDRIVTLFKEVTNLLISMVRSFIGVVGFQAETQEPLFKIRTSISLIEKYRELFDKHRQKISEYFEEGQDIWTWEFHPKQAFGRLEKFLTRLQEIKNIFEIAKEFLKIEKIEFGGPKGKVLGTKISAIYSEFNESYTAFSIATYDCLDPEELQFIEGYKQFCNKLKKLEQRLSLVVSQALKKTQTPESFFKF
;
A
#
# COMPACT_ATOMS: atom_id res chain seq x y z
N MET A 1 -41.25 -0.92 17.07
CA MET A 1 -41.35 -2.20 16.35
C MET A 1 -42.06 -2.07 15.00
N VAL A 2 -43.40 -2.06 14.88
CA VAL A 2 -44.05 -1.94 13.54
C VAL A 2 -43.79 -0.57 12.88
N GLU A 3 -43.82 0.50 13.68
CA GLU A 3 -43.56 1.87 13.18
C GLU A 3 -42.12 2.05 12.67
N GLU A 4 -41.13 1.53 13.40
CA GLU A 4 -39.71 1.58 12.99
C GLU A 4 -39.43 0.74 11.75
N ASP A 5 -40.03 -0.45 11.64
CA ASP A 5 -39.89 -1.29 10.45
C ASP A 5 -40.50 -0.61 9.21
N VAL A 6 -41.67 0.03 9.37
CA VAL A 6 -42.30 0.80 8.29
C VAL A 6 -41.42 2.00 7.92
N LEU A 7 -40.87 2.71 8.91
CA LEU A 7 -39.94 3.82 8.66
C LEU A 7 -38.68 3.34 7.92
N GLN A 8 -38.06 2.24 8.33
CA GLN A 8 -36.87 1.68 7.68
C GLN A 8 -37.16 1.29 6.22
N GLN A 9 -38.33 0.70 5.95
CA GLN A 9 -38.74 0.38 4.58
C GLN A 9 -39.01 1.63 3.73
N VAL A 10 -39.63 2.67 4.30
CA VAL A 10 -39.85 3.95 3.61
C VAL A 10 -38.53 4.62 3.25
N TYR A 11 -37.54 4.61 4.14
CA TYR A 11 -36.21 5.15 3.85
C TYR A 11 -35.42 4.30 2.85
N SER A 12 -35.54 2.97 2.90
CA SER A 12 -34.98 2.06 1.90
C SER A 12 -35.57 2.32 0.50
N LEU A 13 -36.89 2.52 0.45
CA LEU A 13 -37.61 2.86 -0.78
C LEU A 13 -37.18 4.24 -1.30
N ARG A 14 -37.17 5.27 -0.43
CA ARG A 14 -36.67 6.62 -0.76
C ARG A 14 -35.25 6.54 -1.30
N GLY A 15 -34.39 5.74 -0.68
CA GLY A 15 -33.02 5.57 -1.12
C GLY A 15 -32.87 4.84 -2.45
N THR A 16 -33.74 3.88 -2.74
CA THR A 16 -33.77 3.19 -4.03
C THR A 16 -34.30 4.09 -5.13
N VAL A 17 -35.36 4.84 -4.87
CA VAL A 17 -35.91 5.85 -5.80
C VAL A 17 -34.88 6.94 -6.08
N TYR A 18 -34.18 7.42 -5.06
CA TYR A 18 -33.13 8.44 -5.22
C TYR A 18 -31.96 7.94 -6.08
N ARG A 19 -31.53 6.69 -5.88
CA ARG A 19 -30.49 6.04 -6.72
C ARG A 19 -30.95 5.84 -8.16
N MET A 20 -32.17 5.34 -8.35
CA MET A 20 -32.75 5.17 -9.69
C MET A 20 -32.91 6.50 -10.42
N TRP A 21 -33.31 7.55 -9.72
CA TRP A 21 -33.44 8.89 -10.28
C TRP A 21 -32.08 9.48 -10.68
N GLY A 22 -31.03 9.19 -9.90
CA GLY A 22 -29.65 9.46 -10.29
C GLY A 22 -29.26 8.71 -11.55
N GLN A 23 -29.43 7.39 -11.58
CA GLN A 23 -29.07 6.54 -12.73
C GLN A 23 -29.75 6.98 -14.02
N LEU A 24 -31.02 7.39 -13.95
CA LEU A 24 -31.78 7.92 -15.10
C LEU A 24 -31.21 9.23 -15.66
N ARG A 25 -30.47 9.99 -14.84
CA ARG A 25 -29.78 11.24 -15.23
C ARG A 25 -28.28 11.05 -15.50
N GLY A 26 -27.78 9.82 -15.47
CA GLY A 26 -26.33 9.54 -15.53
C GLY A 26 -25.58 9.94 -14.24
N GLN A 27 -26.28 10.20 -13.15
CA GLN A 27 -25.73 10.69 -11.89
C GLN A 27 -25.68 9.59 -10.82
N THR A 28 -24.64 9.58 -9.99
CA THR A 28 -24.63 8.71 -8.80
C THR A 28 -25.11 9.48 -7.58
N LEU A 29 -26.39 9.30 -7.24
CA LEU A 29 -27.02 9.91 -6.07
C LEU A 29 -27.03 8.95 -4.88
N LEU A 30 -26.43 9.37 -3.77
CA LEU A 30 -26.36 8.58 -2.54
C LEU A 30 -27.39 9.08 -1.53
N PRO A 31 -28.35 8.24 -1.10
CA PRO A 31 -29.34 8.64 -0.13
C PRO A 31 -28.76 8.69 1.28
N LEU A 32 -29.22 9.67 2.07
CA LEU A 32 -28.95 9.69 3.51
C LEU A 32 -29.59 8.45 4.17
N PRO A 33 -28.83 7.69 4.97
CA PRO A 33 -29.31 6.47 5.58
C PRO A 33 -30.31 6.76 6.69
N PHE A 34 -31.12 5.75 7.01
CA PHE A 34 -32.07 5.78 8.12
C PHE A 34 -31.36 6.11 9.45
N GLY A 35 -31.93 6.98 10.29
CA GLY A 35 -31.34 7.34 11.59
C GLY A 35 -30.20 8.37 11.55
N PHE A 36 -29.86 8.91 10.37
CA PHE A 36 -28.78 9.90 10.27
C PHE A 36 -29.17 11.30 10.82
N GLU A 37 -30.47 11.65 10.80
CA GLU A 37 -30.98 12.90 11.37
C GLU A 37 -30.95 12.87 12.90
N THR A 38 -31.28 11.72 13.50
CA THR A 38 -31.16 11.49 14.94
C THR A 38 -29.70 11.41 15.39
N LEU A 39 -28.74 11.12 14.51
CA LEU A 39 -27.31 11.17 14.80
C LEU A 39 -26.82 12.62 15.09
N LYS A 40 -27.34 13.61 14.35
CA LYS A 40 -27.05 15.04 14.60
C LYS A 40 -27.69 15.54 15.90
N GLU A 41 -28.86 15.02 16.25
CA GLU A 41 -29.56 15.33 17.51
C GLU A 41 -28.92 14.63 18.72
N ALA A 42 -28.51 13.38 18.55
CA ALA A 42 -27.76 12.59 19.52
C ALA A 42 -26.40 13.23 19.85
N GLU A 43 -25.72 13.79 18.86
CA GLU A 43 -24.47 14.53 19.06
C GLU A 43 -24.68 15.78 19.94
N ARG A 44 -25.81 16.48 19.78
CA ARG A 44 -26.18 17.62 20.64
C ARG A 44 -26.50 17.20 22.08
N LEU A 45 -27.09 16.02 22.27
CA LEU A 45 -27.54 15.52 23.58
C LEU A 45 -26.46 14.75 24.35
N ALA A 46 -25.54 14.07 23.68
CA ALA A 46 -24.42 13.32 24.28
C ALA A 46 -23.39 14.19 25.03
N LEU A 47 -23.60 15.50 25.07
CA LEU A 47 -22.80 16.45 25.85
C LEU A 47 -23.01 16.34 27.36
N ASN A 48 -24.12 15.75 27.84
CA ASN A 48 -24.53 15.91 29.25
C ASN A 48 -24.96 14.62 30.00
N THR A 49 -25.10 13.45 29.37
CA THR A 49 -25.59 12.23 30.06
C THR A 49 -24.97 10.93 29.56
N LEU A 50 -25.00 9.89 30.42
CA LEU A 50 -24.63 8.50 30.10
C LEU A 50 -25.35 8.01 28.83
N ILE A 51 -24.59 7.34 27.98
CA ILE A 51 -24.96 6.92 26.62
C ILE A 51 -26.08 5.89 26.68
N ASP A 52 -27.17 6.14 25.95
CA ASP A 52 -28.31 5.22 25.83
C ASP A 52 -27.99 4.11 24.82
N LEU A 53 -28.29 2.84 25.15
CA LEU A 53 -28.02 1.67 24.30
C LEU A 53 -28.74 1.73 22.94
N SER A 54 -29.91 2.37 22.90
CA SER A 54 -30.70 2.58 21.68
C SER A 54 -30.01 3.50 20.67
N LEU A 55 -29.35 4.56 21.15
CA LEU A 55 -28.58 5.50 20.31
C LEU A 55 -27.35 4.82 19.69
N LEU A 56 -26.75 3.89 20.43
CA LEU A 56 -25.65 3.03 19.99
C LEU A 56 -26.05 2.22 18.75
N ASP A 57 -27.14 1.47 18.86
CA ASP A 57 -27.63 0.59 17.80
C ASP A 57 -28.06 1.38 16.56
N ILE A 58 -28.67 2.56 16.77
CA ILE A 58 -29.01 3.49 15.68
C ILE A 58 -27.74 3.98 14.98
N THR A 59 -26.69 4.36 15.72
CA THR A 59 -25.43 4.82 15.12
C THR A 59 -24.71 3.70 14.36
N GLU A 60 -24.65 2.50 14.93
CA GLU A 60 -24.01 1.33 14.30
C GLU A 60 -24.74 0.91 13.03
N ASN A 61 -26.08 0.84 13.07
CA ASN A 61 -26.90 0.57 11.89
C ASN A 61 -26.81 1.68 10.84
N SER A 62 -26.78 2.95 11.25
CA SER A 62 -26.62 4.08 10.30
C SER A 62 -25.30 4.00 9.54
N VAL A 63 -24.20 3.68 10.23
CA VAL A 63 -22.88 3.49 9.62
C VAL A 63 -22.86 2.28 8.70
N PHE A 64 -23.40 1.14 9.15
CA PHE A 64 -23.46 -0.09 8.36
C PHE A 64 -24.30 0.10 7.09
N CYS A 65 -25.50 0.67 7.21
CA CYS A 65 -26.37 0.93 6.07
C CYS A 65 -25.73 1.88 5.06
N PHE A 66 -25.02 2.93 5.51
CA PHE A 66 -24.31 3.82 4.59
C PHE A 66 -23.19 3.07 3.85
N VAL A 67 -22.33 2.36 4.57
CA VAL A 67 -21.24 1.57 3.99
C VAL A 67 -21.80 0.56 2.98
N PHE A 68 -22.92 -0.10 3.29
CA PHE A 68 -23.59 -1.04 2.40
C PHE A 68 -24.15 -0.36 1.13
N ILE A 69 -24.94 0.70 1.27
CA ILE A 69 -25.53 1.47 0.16
C ILE A 69 -24.41 2.00 -0.76
N TYR A 70 -23.30 2.41 -0.16
CA TYR A 70 -22.13 2.93 -0.85
C TYR A 70 -21.34 1.85 -1.59
N CYS A 71 -21.08 0.70 -0.97
CA CYS A 71 -20.44 -0.45 -1.63
C CYS A 71 -21.26 -0.95 -2.83
N GLN A 72 -22.59 -0.94 -2.69
CA GLN A 72 -23.53 -1.36 -3.73
C GLN A 72 -23.57 -0.36 -4.91
N ALA A 73 -23.52 0.95 -4.64
CA ALA A 73 -23.57 2.00 -5.67
C ALA A 73 -22.33 2.00 -6.59
N PHE A 74 -21.17 1.62 -6.06
CA PHE A 74 -19.90 1.67 -6.80
C PHE A 74 -19.35 0.30 -7.21
N ASN A 75 -20.16 -0.77 -7.08
CA ASN A 75 -19.80 -2.14 -7.45
C ASN A 75 -18.48 -2.62 -6.82
N VAL A 76 -18.17 -2.12 -5.61
CA VAL A 76 -16.95 -2.45 -4.87
C VAL A 76 -17.25 -3.63 -3.95
N SER A 77 -17.33 -4.83 -4.53
CA SER A 77 -17.48 -6.09 -3.79
C SER A 77 -16.35 -6.33 -2.79
N LEU A 78 -15.18 -5.71 -2.98
CA LEU A 78 -14.00 -5.83 -2.11
C LEU A 78 -14.08 -5.11 -0.76
N LEU A 79 -14.91 -4.06 -0.60
CA LEU A 79 -15.07 -3.39 0.71
C LEU A 79 -15.81 -4.29 1.69
N PHE A 80 -16.80 -5.05 1.22
CA PHE A 80 -17.55 -6.00 2.04
C PHE A 80 -16.67 -7.15 2.55
N TYR A 81 -15.77 -7.69 1.70
CA TYR A 81 -14.79 -8.71 2.11
C TYR A 81 -13.63 -8.17 2.97
N SER A 82 -13.29 -6.87 2.87
CA SER A 82 -12.22 -6.28 3.68
C SER A 82 -12.63 -5.98 5.14
N PHE A 83 -13.93 -5.99 5.45
CA PHE A 83 -14.41 -6.02 6.84
C PHE A 83 -14.18 -7.38 7.53
N GLN A 84 -13.81 -8.44 6.81
CA GLN A 84 -13.51 -9.77 7.36
C GLN A 84 -12.00 -10.07 7.53
N LEU A 85 -11.09 -9.21 7.06
CA LEU A 85 -9.64 -9.47 7.06
C LEU A 85 -8.85 -8.36 7.79
N PRO A 86 -8.11 -8.69 8.88
CA PRO A 86 -7.53 -7.70 9.81
C PRO A 86 -6.39 -6.81 9.26
N TYR A 87 -5.97 -6.92 7.99
CA TYR A 87 -4.71 -6.31 7.52
C TYR A 87 -4.77 -5.49 6.22
N LEU A 88 -5.94 -5.22 5.62
CA LEU A 88 -6.00 -4.59 4.28
C LEU A 88 -6.86 -3.31 4.06
N PRO A 89 -7.07 -2.35 5.01
CA PRO A 89 -8.04 -1.27 4.75
C PRO A 89 -7.46 0.01 4.14
N ASN A 90 -6.17 0.31 4.31
CA ASN A 90 -5.73 1.71 4.22
C ASN A 90 -5.66 2.27 2.79
N ILE A 91 -5.22 1.45 1.83
CA ILE A 91 -4.91 1.86 0.46
C ILE A 91 -6.19 1.99 -0.38
N LYS A 92 -7.08 1.02 -0.20
CA LYS A 92 -8.33 0.92 -0.97
C LYS A 92 -9.26 2.08 -0.68
N ILE A 93 -9.33 2.56 0.57
CA ILE A 93 -10.20 3.68 0.97
C ILE A 93 -9.74 5.00 0.35
N THR A 94 -8.43 5.26 0.32
CA THR A 94 -7.91 6.53 -0.23
C THR A 94 -8.01 6.59 -1.75
N ILE A 95 -7.62 5.51 -2.44
CA ILE A 95 -7.77 5.41 -3.89
C ILE A 95 -9.25 5.44 -4.29
N PHE A 96 -10.09 4.80 -3.50
CA PHE A 96 -11.54 4.85 -3.67
C PHE A 96 -12.07 6.29 -3.56
N VAL A 97 -11.60 7.09 -2.60
CA VAL A 97 -12.00 8.50 -2.52
C VAL A 97 -11.49 9.29 -3.72
N LEU A 98 -10.26 9.07 -4.16
CA LEU A 98 -9.74 9.67 -5.40
C LEU A 98 -10.59 9.30 -6.63
N LYS A 99 -11.04 8.04 -6.72
CA LYS A 99 -11.99 7.53 -7.73
C LYS A 99 -13.37 8.15 -7.64
N PHE A 100 -13.89 8.28 -6.43
CA PHE A 100 -15.16 8.97 -6.20
C PHE A 100 -15.08 10.41 -6.70
N PHE A 101 -14.00 11.11 -6.38
CA PHE A 101 -13.79 12.48 -6.84
C PHE A 101 -13.57 12.55 -8.36
N SER A 102 -12.76 11.67 -8.96
CA SER A 102 -12.54 11.66 -10.41
C SER A 102 -13.84 11.39 -11.19
N PHE A 103 -14.66 10.44 -10.72
CA PHE A 103 -15.92 10.04 -11.34
C PHE A 103 -16.95 11.16 -11.24
N ASN A 104 -17.16 11.73 -10.05
CA ASN A 104 -18.13 12.82 -9.88
C ASN A 104 -17.71 14.12 -10.60
N ILE A 105 -16.39 14.35 -10.74
CA ILE A 105 -15.86 15.45 -11.56
C ILE A 105 -16.14 15.21 -13.06
N ARG A 106 -15.98 13.98 -13.55
CA ARG A 106 -16.23 13.63 -14.97
C ARG A 106 -17.72 13.68 -15.33
N GLU A 107 -18.59 13.24 -14.43
CA GLU A 107 -20.04 13.15 -14.66
C GLU A 107 -20.81 14.43 -14.30
N GLY A 108 -20.14 15.49 -13.82
CA GLY A 108 -20.75 16.79 -13.54
C GLY A 108 -21.83 16.74 -12.45
N THR A 109 -21.65 15.90 -11.42
CA THR A 109 -22.67 15.67 -10.39
C THR A 109 -22.84 16.85 -9.42
N ASP A 110 -24.07 16.97 -8.95
CA ASP A 110 -24.61 18.05 -8.12
C ASP A 110 -23.88 18.23 -6.78
N LYS A 111 -23.75 19.47 -6.30
CA LYS A 111 -23.04 19.86 -5.07
C LYS A 111 -23.55 19.10 -3.83
N ASP A 112 -24.79 18.61 -3.87
CA ASP A 112 -25.46 17.93 -2.77
C ASP A 112 -24.90 16.52 -2.46
N ALA A 113 -24.43 15.78 -3.47
CA ALA A 113 -23.77 14.49 -3.27
C ALA A 113 -22.40 14.67 -2.58
N PHE A 114 -21.68 15.73 -2.97
CA PHE A 114 -20.44 16.15 -2.33
C PHE A 114 -20.68 16.59 -0.89
N GLN A 115 -21.68 17.45 -0.65
CA GLN A 115 -22.07 17.95 0.66
C GLN A 115 -22.42 16.79 1.62
N SER A 116 -23.10 15.76 1.13
CA SER A 116 -23.49 14.59 1.92
C SER A 116 -22.29 13.74 2.34
N LEU A 117 -21.32 13.53 1.44
CA LEU A 117 -20.08 12.81 1.74
C LEU A 117 -19.18 13.61 2.70
N LEU A 118 -19.15 14.94 2.52
CA LEU A 118 -18.44 15.88 3.37
C LEU A 118 -19.03 15.95 4.78
N LEU A 119 -20.34 16.04 4.90
CA LEU A 119 -21.04 15.99 6.19
C LEU A 119 -20.73 14.69 6.92
N PHE A 120 -20.75 13.56 6.23
CA PHE A 120 -20.37 12.27 6.81
C PHE A 120 -18.93 12.32 7.35
N PHE A 121 -17.95 12.59 6.49
CA PHE A 121 -16.55 12.61 6.89
C PHE A 121 -16.21 13.70 7.93
N ALA A 122 -16.88 14.85 7.88
CA ALA A 122 -16.74 15.93 8.86
C ALA A 122 -17.30 15.56 10.24
N LEU A 123 -18.49 14.95 10.31
CA LEU A 123 -19.07 14.43 11.55
C LEU A 123 -18.18 13.35 12.17
N PHE A 124 -17.63 12.48 11.32
CA PHE A 124 -16.66 11.48 11.74
C PHE A 124 -15.36 12.13 12.23
N SER A 125 -14.86 13.20 11.61
CA SER A 125 -13.58 13.87 11.96
C SER A 125 -13.54 14.58 13.33
N LEU A 126 -14.69 14.78 13.98
CA LEU A 126 -14.76 15.51 15.24
C LEU A 126 -14.07 14.71 16.34
N GLN A 127 -13.13 15.35 17.04
CA GLN A 127 -12.31 14.77 18.12
C GLN A 127 -13.16 14.14 19.25
N LYS A 128 -14.43 14.56 19.37
CA LYS A 128 -15.44 14.06 20.33
C LYS A 128 -16.14 12.78 19.88
N SER A 129 -16.26 12.53 18.57
CA SER A 129 -16.75 11.25 18.05
C SER A 129 -15.76 10.13 18.36
N LYS A 130 -14.45 10.42 18.39
CA LYS A 130 -13.40 9.44 18.73
C LYS A 130 -13.50 8.91 20.16
N SER A 131 -13.83 9.76 21.14
CA SER A 131 -14.08 9.33 22.52
C SER A 131 -15.40 8.57 22.63
N PHE A 132 -16.41 8.96 21.86
CA PHE A 132 -17.67 8.24 21.74
C PHE A 132 -17.43 6.82 21.22
N PHE A 133 -16.82 6.66 20.04
CA PHE A 133 -16.54 5.35 19.41
C PHE A 133 -15.52 4.49 20.19
N ARG A 134 -14.55 5.07 20.93
CA ARG A 134 -13.63 4.29 21.79
C ARG A 134 -14.31 3.62 22.97
N ASN A 135 -15.37 4.24 23.49
CA ASN A 135 -16.12 3.70 24.62
C ASN A 135 -17.14 2.64 24.17
N LEU A 136 -17.38 2.51 22.85
CA LEU A 136 -18.22 1.47 22.27
C LEU A 136 -17.43 0.16 22.20
N GLN A 137 -17.84 -0.85 22.96
CA GLN A 137 -17.22 -2.19 22.95
C GLN A 137 -17.61 -3.05 21.73
N SER A 138 -18.26 -2.49 20.70
CA SER A 138 -18.57 -3.23 19.47
C SER A 138 -17.28 -3.54 18.70
N LYS A 139 -17.06 -4.83 18.42
CA LYS A 139 -15.93 -5.32 17.61
C LYS A 139 -15.96 -4.71 16.19
N TYR A 140 -17.15 -4.46 15.64
CA TYR A 140 -17.31 -3.83 14.32
C TYR A 140 -16.86 -2.37 14.33
N ILE A 141 -17.22 -1.64 15.39
CA ILE A 141 -16.83 -0.23 15.56
C ILE A 141 -15.32 -0.12 15.81
N LEU A 142 -14.69 -1.05 16.53
CA LEU A 142 -13.25 -1.06 16.76
C LEU A 142 -12.45 -1.31 15.46
N HIS A 143 -12.90 -2.25 14.63
CA HIS A 143 -12.30 -2.50 13.30
C HIS A 143 -12.57 -1.36 12.31
N PHE A 144 -13.75 -0.77 12.36
CA PHE A 144 -14.07 0.47 11.65
C PHE A 144 -13.17 1.61 12.13
N CYS A 145 -12.91 1.75 13.45
CA CYS A 145 -12.01 2.75 14.05
C CYS A 145 -10.53 2.59 13.64
N GLN A 146 -10.06 1.36 13.48
CA GLN A 146 -8.71 1.07 12.96
C GLN A 146 -8.60 1.41 11.47
N SER A 147 -9.61 1.08 10.68
CA SER A 147 -9.75 1.55 9.28
C SER A 147 -9.93 3.07 9.20
N TYR A 148 -10.50 3.67 10.25
CA TYR A 148 -10.81 5.09 10.37
C TYR A 148 -9.58 5.96 10.63
N GLN A 149 -8.48 5.48 11.25
CA GLN A 149 -7.21 6.24 11.22
C GLN A 149 -6.69 6.45 9.79
N SER A 150 -7.04 5.54 8.87
CA SER A 150 -6.85 5.76 7.44
C SER A 150 -7.92 6.67 6.85
N MET A 151 -9.19 6.53 7.27
CA MET A 151 -10.21 7.51 6.91
C MET A 151 -9.87 8.91 7.39
N GLU A 152 -9.19 9.17 8.50
CA GLU A 152 -8.79 10.52 8.91
C GLU A 152 -7.87 11.18 7.88
N ARG A 153 -6.95 10.39 7.29
CA ARG A 153 -6.10 10.81 6.18
C ARG A 153 -6.92 11.03 4.92
N THR A 154 -7.87 10.14 4.65
CA THR A 154 -8.81 10.25 3.54
C THR A 154 -9.83 11.39 3.72
N VAL A 155 -10.21 11.74 4.95
CA VAL A 155 -11.12 12.81 5.38
C VAL A 155 -10.38 14.14 5.33
N ALA A 156 -9.11 14.16 5.74
CA ALA A 156 -8.24 15.31 5.50
C ALA A 156 -8.03 15.53 4.00
N MET A 157 -7.97 14.46 3.20
CA MET A 157 -7.99 14.50 1.73
C MET A 157 -9.33 14.97 1.19
N VAL A 158 -10.47 14.46 1.66
CA VAL A 158 -11.84 14.88 1.27
C VAL A 158 -12.10 16.33 1.68
N GLY A 159 -11.70 16.74 2.87
CA GLY A 159 -11.78 18.13 3.34
C GLY A 159 -10.80 19.05 2.60
N MET A 160 -9.68 18.53 2.10
CA MET A 160 -8.86 19.23 1.11
C MET A 160 -9.60 19.37 -0.22
N MET A 161 -10.18 18.28 -0.71
CA MET A 161 -10.90 18.18 -1.98
C MET A 161 -12.15 19.05 -1.98
N SER A 162 -12.83 19.20 -0.83
CA SER A 162 -13.95 20.13 -0.61
C SER A 162 -13.54 21.58 -0.77
N ASN A 163 -12.46 22.00 -0.11
CA ASN A 163 -11.94 23.35 -0.27
C ASN A 163 -11.42 23.59 -1.70
N ILE A 164 -11.04 22.53 -2.41
CA ILE A 164 -10.63 22.59 -3.81
C ILE A 164 -11.86 22.72 -4.73
N LEU A 165 -12.97 22.07 -4.42
CA LEU A 165 -14.21 22.02 -5.20
C LEU A 165 -15.18 23.18 -4.95
N GLU A 166 -15.10 23.87 -3.81
CA GLU A 166 -15.83 25.14 -3.61
C GLU A 166 -15.46 26.19 -4.68
N VAL A 167 -14.31 26.02 -5.34
CA VAL A 167 -13.85 26.88 -6.44
C VAL A 167 -13.67 26.04 -7.71
N THR A 168 -14.78 25.71 -8.36
CA THR A 168 -14.84 25.06 -9.69
C THR A 168 -14.05 25.79 -10.79
N GLU A 169 -13.63 27.04 -10.54
CA GLU A 169 -12.86 27.91 -11.45
C GLU A 169 -11.39 28.14 -11.02
N SER A 170 -10.84 27.28 -10.17
CA SER A 170 -9.47 27.46 -9.67
C SER A 170 -8.39 26.80 -10.55
N ALA A 171 -7.23 27.44 -10.68
CA ALA A 171 -6.08 26.97 -11.47
C ALA A 171 -5.50 25.61 -11.05
N TYR A 172 -5.91 25.05 -9.90
CA TYR A 172 -5.43 23.77 -9.36
C TYR A 172 -6.41 22.60 -9.56
N TYR A 173 -7.61 22.83 -10.12
CA TYR A 173 -8.61 21.79 -10.38
C TYR A 173 -8.13 20.75 -11.42
N ARG A 174 -7.57 21.18 -12.55
CA ARG A 174 -7.09 20.25 -13.60
C ARG A 174 -5.93 19.35 -13.11
N PRO A 175 -4.88 19.88 -12.47
CA PRO A 175 -3.83 19.06 -11.86
C PRO A 175 -4.38 18.04 -10.84
N PHE A 176 -5.40 18.43 -10.09
CA PHE A 176 -6.05 17.54 -9.12
C PHE A 176 -6.76 16.36 -9.80
N VAL A 177 -7.59 16.63 -10.81
CA VAL A 177 -8.28 15.59 -11.59
C VAL A 177 -7.28 14.66 -12.29
N ARG A 178 -6.20 15.23 -12.83
CA ARG A 178 -5.15 14.46 -13.47
C ARG A 178 -4.45 13.54 -12.47
N MET A 179 -4.10 14.04 -11.28
CA MET A 179 -3.54 13.24 -10.20
C MET A 179 -4.45 12.05 -9.84
N CYS A 180 -5.76 12.28 -9.67
CA CYS A 180 -6.71 11.19 -9.38
C CYS A 180 -6.73 10.15 -10.50
N THR A 181 -6.71 10.59 -11.76
CA THR A 181 -6.69 9.70 -12.93
C THR A 181 -5.39 8.90 -13.02
N ASP A 182 -4.24 9.53 -12.73
CA ASP A 182 -2.94 8.86 -12.74
C ASP A 182 -2.83 7.83 -11.58
N PHE A 183 -3.46 8.10 -10.43
CA PHE A 183 -3.60 7.10 -9.36
C PHE A 183 -4.41 5.87 -9.78
N GLU A 184 -5.53 6.06 -10.47
CA GLU A 184 -6.36 4.96 -10.99
C GLU A 184 -5.64 4.14 -12.05
N ALA A 185 -4.95 4.83 -12.96
CA ALA A 185 -4.13 4.20 -13.97
C ALA A 185 -3.04 3.36 -13.31
N LEU A 186 -2.35 3.90 -12.31
CA LEU A 186 -1.31 3.18 -11.57
C LEU A 186 -1.85 1.95 -10.83
N GLU A 187 -3.04 2.03 -10.23
CA GLU A 187 -3.66 0.88 -9.56
C GLU A 187 -4.03 -0.25 -10.53
N SER A 188 -4.44 0.13 -11.74
CA SER A 188 -4.90 -0.82 -12.76
C SER A 188 -3.78 -1.32 -13.67
N ALA A 189 -2.60 -0.71 -13.59
CA ALA A 189 -1.45 -0.99 -14.43
C ALA A 189 -0.72 -2.27 -14.03
N GLU A 190 -0.02 -2.86 -15.01
CA GLU A 190 1.01 -3.86 -14.72
C GLU A 190 2.26 -3.21 -14.11
N LEU A 191 3.08 -3.99 -13.39
CA LEU A 191 4.29 -3.48 -12.75
C LEU A 191 5.28 -2.88 -13.76
N SER A 192 5.33 -3.43 -14.98
CA SER A 192 6.15 -2.95 -16.11
C SER A 192 5.82 -1.52 -16.53
N GLU A 193 4.54 -1.13 -16.45
CA GLU A 193 4.03 0.18 -16.86
C GLU A 193 4.07 1.21 -15.73
N ALA A 194 4.07 0.75 -14.48
CA ALA A 194 4.02 1.59 -13.27
C ALA A 194 5.05 2.72 -13.29
N THR A 195 6.27 2.46 -13.76
CA THR A 195 7.36 3.44 -13.81
C THR A 195 7.00 4.68 -14.64
N ALA A 196 6.33 4.50 -15.78
CA ALA A 196 5.95 5.59 -16.67
C ALA A 196 4.85 6.49 -16.08
N LEU A 197 4.04 5.94 -15.17
CA LEU A 197 2.93 6.64 -14.52
C LEU A 197 3.37 7.44 -13.28
N LEU A 198 4.53 7.12 -12.70
CA LEU A 198 5.02 7.77 -11.48
C LEU A 198 5.43 9.24 -11.67
N GLU A 199 6.13 9.56 -12.76
CA GLU A 199 6.60 10.94 -12.98
C GLU A 199 5.43 11.93 -13.19
N PRO A 200 4.43 11.67 -14.06
CA PRO A 200 3.24 12.50 -14.17
C PRO A 200 2.50 12.67 -12.84
N LEU A 201 2.37 11.59 -12.07
CA LEU A 201 1.70 11.61 -10.78
C LEU A 201 2.41 12.52 -9.76
N ILE A 202 3.72 12.37 -9.60
CA ILE A 202 4.52 13.20 -8.69
C ILE A 202 4.51 14.67 -9.15
N HIS A 203 4.58 14.90 -10.47
CA HIS A 203 4.48 16.25 -11.04
C HIS A 203 3.14 16.92 -10.66
N CYS A 204 2.02 16.20 -10.76
CA CYS A 204 0.71 16.72 -10.35
C CYS A 204 0.66 17.02 -8.85
N ILE A 205 1.25 16.17 -8.00
CA ILE A 205 1.36 16.44 -6.55
C ILE A 205 2.14 17.75 -6.29
N CYS A 206 3.22 18.00 -7.03
CA CYS A 206 4.01 19.23 -6.92
C CYS A 206 3.23 20.48 -7.35
N ILE A 207 2.47 20.39 -8.45
CA ILE A 207 1.60 21.50 -8.89
C ILE A 207 0.54 21.80 -7.83
N LEU A 208 -0.07 20.76 -7.25
CA LEU A 208 -1.07 20.94 -6.19
C LEU A 208 -0.48 21.63 -4.97
N TRP A 209 0.73 21.23 -4.56
CA TRP A 209 1.48 21.93 -3.52
C TRP A 209 1.71 23.40 -3.85
N ALA A 210 2.20 23.70 -5.06
CA ALA A 210 2.52 25.06 -5.44
C ALA A 210 1.29 25.95 -5.65
N LYS A 211 0.16 25.42 -6.14
CA LYS A 211 -1.02 26.24 -6.50
C LYS A 211 -2.11 26.27 -5.43
N CYS A 212 -2.23 25.24 -4.60
CA CYS A 212 -3.31 25.15 -3.60
C CYS A 212 -2.81 25.51 -2.20
N ARG A 213 -3.05 26.76 -1.75
CA ARG A 213 -2.61 27.24 -0.41
C ARG A 213 -3.15 26.37 0.73
N SER A 214 -4.39 25.92 0.64
CA SER A 214 -4.97 25.04 1.66
C SER A 214 -4.24 23.69 1.70
N PHE A 215 -3.78 23.17 0.57
CA PHE A 215 -3.04 21.90 0.48
C PHE A 215 -1.64 21.93 1.13
N ARG A 216 -1.02 23.11 1.26
CA ARG A 216 0.36 23.29 1.77
C ARG A 216 0.51 23.03 3.28
N LYS A 217 0.29 21.79 3.72
CA LYS A 217 0.64 21.34 5.06
C LYS A 217 1.49 20.06 4.98
N PRO A 218 2.57 19.93 5.77
CA PRO A 218 3.44 18.75 5.74
C PRO A 218 2.69 17.41 5.84
N ASP A 219 1.69 17.30 6.73
CA ASP A 219 0.93 16.06 6.91
C ASP A 219 0.18 15.61 5.65
N ARG A 220 -0.27 16.57 4.84
CA ARG A 220 -1.09 16.36 3.64
C ARG A 220 -0.29 15.75 2.52
N ILE A 221 0.90 16.29 2.30
CA ILE A 221 1.83 15.78 1.30
C ILE A 221 2.47 14.46 1.72
N VAL A 222 2.83 14.32 3.00
CA VAL A 222 3.30 13.04 3.57
C VAL A 222 2.26 11.96 3.37
N THR A 223 0.98 12.29 3.56
CA THR A 223 -0.12 11.35 3.32
C THR A 223 -0.17 10.91 1.86
N LEU A 224 -0.13 11.82 0.88
CA LEU A 224 -0.16 11.41 -0.54
C LEU A 224 1.01 10.47 -0.90
N PHE A 225 2.23 10.79 -0.47
CA PHE A 225 3.37 9.91 -0.73
C PHE A 225 3.28 8.57 -0.02
N LYS A 226 2.66 8.49 1.16
CA LYS A 226 2.34 7.21 1.81
C LYS A 226 1.37 6.39 0.98
N GLU A 227 0.37 7.01 0.37
CA GLU A 227 -0.61 6.30 -0.45
C GLU A 227 0.01 5.74 -1.73
N VAL A 228 0.84 6.53 -2.42
CA VAL A 228 1.64 6.02 -3.57
C VAL A 228 2.54 4.87 -3.13
N THR A 229 3.28 5.05 -2.02
CA THR A 229 4.14 4.02 -1.43
C THR A 229 3.37 2.72 -1.16
N ASN A 230 2.21 2.85 -0.53
CA ASN A 230 1.37 1.73 -0.18
C ASN A 230 0.88 0.98 -1.43
N LEU A 231 0.42 1.71 -2.45
CA LEU A 231 0.00 1.15 -3.73
C LEU A 231 1.13 0.38 -4.39
N LEU A 232 2.33 0.96 -4.48
CA LEU A 232 3.51 0.30 -5.04
C LEU A 232 3.87 -0.98 -4.29
N ILE A 233 3.84 -0.98 -2.95
CA ILE A 233 4.07 -2.19 -2.15
C ILE A 233 3.03 -3.27 -2.51
N SER A 234 1.76 -2.90 -2.66
CA SER A 234 0.69 -3.83 -3.06
C SER A 234 0.93 -4.41 -4.45
N MET A 235 1.28 -3.58 -5.43
CA MET A 235 1.58 -4.00 -6.80
C MET A 235 2.77 -4.97 -6.82
N VAL A 236 3.85 -4.62 -6.14
CA VAL A 236 5.06 -5.45 -6.04
C VAL A 236 4.74 -6.80 -5.39
N ARG A 237 3.99 -6.83 -4.29
CA ARG A 237 3.59 -8.08 -3.63
C ARG A 237 2.73 -8.95 -4.54
N SER A 238 1.79 -8.35 -5.29
CA SER A 238 0.97 -9.07 -6.26
C SER A 238 1.79 -9.64 -7.41
N PHE A 239 2.79 -8.89 -7.90
CA PHE A 239 3.65 -9.30 -9.00
C PHE A 239 4.62 -10.43 -8.62
N ILE A 240 5.18 -10.36 -7.40
CA ILE A 240 6.05 -11.42 -6.88
C ILE A 240 5.23 -12.66 -6.54
N GLY A 241 4.08 -12.48 -5.87
CA GLY A 241 3.29 -13.57 -5.32
C GLY A 241 4.00 -14.26 -4.16
N VAL A 242 3.91 -15.58 -4.10
CA VAL A 242 4.65 -16.39 -3.12
C VAL A 242 6.10 -16.52 -3.55
N VAL A 243 7.04 -16.27 -2.63
CA VAL A 243 8.47 -16.40 -2.93
C VAL A 243 8.83 -17.88 -3.00
N GLY A 244 8.99 -18.39 -4.22
CA GLY A 244 9.42 -19.77 -4.46
C GLY A 244 10.94 -19.91 -4.35
N PHE A 245 11.43 -20.41 -3.21
CA PHE A 245 12.84 -20.82 -3.05
C PHE A 245 13.06 -22.20 -3.68
N GLN A 246 13.14 -22.27 -4.99
CA GLN A 246 13.37 -23.51 -5.75
C GLN A 246 14.74 -23.48 -6.44
N ALA A 247 15.12 -24.59 -7.10
CA ALA A 247 16.37 -24.67 -7.86
C ALA A 247 16.40 -23.67 -9.03
N GLU A 248 15.25 -23.37 -9.63
CA GLU A 248 15.13 -22.35 -10.66
C GLU A 248 15.05 -20.95 -10.04
N THR A 249 16.17 -20.24 -10.04
CA THR A 249 16.29 -18.90 -9.43
C THR A 249 16.05 -17.74 -10.41
N GLN A 250 15.95 -18.01 -11.72
CA GLN A 250 15.94 -16.96 -12.74
C GLN A 250 14.68 -16.09 -12.69
N GLU A 251 13.49 -16.70 -12.72
CA GLU A 251 12.22 -15.96 -12.70
C GLU A 251 12.00 -15.21 -11.37
N PRO A 252 12.16 -15.83 -10.18
CA PRO A 252 12.04 -15.09 -8.92
C PRO A 252 13.02 -13.92 -8.82
N LEU A 253 14.29 -14.13 -9.23
CA LEU A 253 15.30 -13.08 -9.20
C LEU A 253 14.98 -11.93 -10.16
N PHE A 254 14.44 -12.23 -11.36
CA PHE A 254 13.96 -11.20 -12.28
C PHE A 254 12.83 -10.37 -11.64
N LYS A 255 11.83 -11.04 -11.04
CA LYS A 255 10.71 -10.36 -10.38
C LYS A 255 11.17 -9.43 -9.25
N ILE A 256 12.08 -9.91 -8.41
CA ILE A 256 12.66 -9.12 -7.30
C ILE A 256 13.46 -7.93 -7.83
N ARG A 257 14.31 -8.11 -8.85
CA ARG A 257 15.11 -7.03 -9.44
C ARG A 257 14.24 -5.94 -10.08
N THR A 258 13.22 -6.33 -10.84
CA THR A 258 12.26 -5.40 -11.43
C THR A 258 11.52 -4.60 -10.35
N SER A 259 11.12 -5.26 -9.27
CA SER A 259 10.47 -4.62 -8.12
C SER A 259 11.36 -3.61 -7.39
N ILE A 260 12.63 -3.97 -7.16
CA ILE A 260 13.63 -3.07 -6.58
C ILE A 260 13.83 -1.84 -7.47
N SER A 261 13.99 -2.04 -8.78
CA SER A 261 14.19 -0.96 -9.76
C SER A 261 13.02 0.05 -9.73
N LEU A 262 11.77 -0.43 -9.68
CA LEU A 262 10.59 0.44 -9.57
C LEU A 262 10.63 1.29 -8.29
N ILE A 263 10.93 0.68 -7.15
CA ILE A 263 10.98 1.36 -5.85
C ILE A 263 12.10 2.40 -5.81
N GLU A 264 13.28 2.06 -6.31
CA GLU A 264 14.42 2.97 -6.43
C GLU A 264 14.08 4.14 -7.37
N LYS A 265 13.41 3.87 -8.50
CA LYS A 265 13.00 4.92 -9.44
C LYS A 265 11.97 5.86 -8.83
N TYR A 266 11.00 5.34 -8.09
CA TYR A 266 10.04 6.15 -7.35
C TYR A 266 10.75 7.10 -6.35
N ARG A 267 11.75 6.59 -5.63
CA ARG A 267 12.55 7.38 -4.69
C ARG A 267 13.36 8.48 -5.40
N GLU A 268 14.00 8.13 -6.52
CA GLU A 268 14.75 9.07 -7.37
C GLU A 268 13.85 10.20 -7.87
N LEU A 269 12.65 9.88 -8.38
CA LEU A 269 11.69 10.87 -8.84
C LEU A 269 11.23 11.80 -7.72
N PHE A 270 10.95 11.27 -6.53
CA PHE A 270 10.63 12.10 -5.37
C PHE A 270 11.74 13.11 -5.06
N ASP A 271 12.99 12.64 -4.98
CA ASP A 271 14.13 13.50 -4.63
C ASP A 271 14.40 14.54 -5.74
N LYS A 272 14.29 14.15 -7.02
CA LYS A 272 14.36 15.05 -8.20
C LYS A 272 13.32 16.16 -8.11
N HIS A 273 12.07 15.84 -7.85
CA HIS A 273 10.98 16.83 -7.78
C HIS A 273 11.07 17.70 -6.51
N ARG A 274 11.51 17.14 -5.39
CA ARG A 274 11.74 17.88 -4.15
C ARG A 274 12.79 18.99 -4.33
N GLN A 275 13.88 18.69 -5.04
CA GLN A 275 14.93 19.67 -5.33
C GLN A 275 14.43 20.81 -6.23
N LYS A 276 13.49 20.52 -7.12
CA LYS A 276 12.90 21.46 -8.08
C LYS A 276 11.62 22.10 -7.60
N ILE A 277 11.27 21.97 -6.32
CA ILE A 277 9.95 22.41 -5.83
C ILE A 277 9.72 23.91 -6.03
N SER A 278 10.78 24.73 -6.02
CA SER A 278 10.73 26.17 -6.31
C SER A 278 10.29 26.48 -7.74
N GLU A 279 10.62 25.63 -8.72
CA GLU A 279 10.28 25.81 -10.13
C GLU A 279 8.77 25.73 -10.40
N TYR A 280 7.98 25.20 -9.45
CA TYR A 280 6.53 25.10 -9.55
C TYR A 280 5.77 26.37 -9.15
N PHE A 281 6.45 27.34 -8.53
CA PHE A 281 5.88 28.61 -8.12
C PHE A 281 6.05 29.66 -9.24
N GLU A 282 5.11 30.62 -9.30
CA GLU A 282 5.25 31.75 -10.22
C GLU A 282 6.35 32.71 -9.75
N GLU A 283 6.98 33.41 -10.69
CA GLU A 283 7.99 34.43 -10.37
C GLU A 283 7.40 35.50 -9.42
N GLY A 284 8.11 35.77 -8.33
CA GLY A 284 7.69 36.74 -7.31
C GLY A 284 6.73 36.22 -6.24
N GLN A 285 6.33 34.94 -6.26
CA GLN A 285 5.59 34.33 -5.15
C GLN A 285 6.51 33.80 -4.05
N ASP A 286 6.01 33.82 -2.80
CA ASP A 286 6.66 33.13 -1.68
C ASP A 286 6.77 31.62 -1.96
N ILE A 287 7.99 31.10 -1.87
CA ILE A 287 8.29 29.69 -2.12
C ILE A 287 8.12 28.89 -0.84
N TRP A 288 7.34 27.82 -0.90
CA TRP A 288 7.12 26.90 0.23
C TRP A 288 7.72 25.55 -0.08
N THR A 289 8.73 25.14 0.69
CA THR A 289 9.38 23.83 0.53
C THR A 289 8.68 22.74 1.34
N TRP A 290 9.03 21.49 1.06
CA TRP A 290 8.53 20.34 1.83
C TRP A 290 9.25 20.20 3.17
N GLU A 291 8.60 20.68 4.22
CA GLU A 291 9.08 20.65 5.60
C GLU A 291 8.71 19.35 6.32
N PHE A 292 9.27 18.22 5.85
CA PHE A 292 9.17 16.94 6.55
C PHE A 292 10.41 16.06 6.31
N HIS A 293 10.65 15.13 7.24
CA HIS A 293 11.71 14.13 7.10
C HIS A 293 11.21 12.99 6.19
N PRO A 294 11.94 12.56 5.15
CA PRO A 294 11.50 11.53 4.20
C PRO A 294 10.99 10.23 4.85
N LYS A 295 11.64 9.77 5.93
CA LYS A 295 11.17 8.62 6.74
C LYS A 295 9.69 8.68 7.14
N GLN A 296 9.12 9.88 7.33
CA GLN A 296 7.71 10.02 7.64
C GLN A 296 6.83 9.47 6.51
N ALA A 297 7.21 9.66 5.24
CA ALA A 297 6.49 9.14 4.08
C ALA A 297 6.96 7.74 3.66
N PHE A 298 8.27 7.47 3.74
CA PHE A 298 8.90 6.30 3.10
C PHE A 298 9.38 5.22 4.07
N GLY A 299 9.23 5.38 5.39
CA GLY A 299 9.79 4.40 6.35
C GLY A 299 9.32 2.96 6.13
N ARG A 300 8.06 2.76 5.73
CA ARG A 300 7.53 1.43 5.36
C ARG A 300 8.16 0.90 4.06
N LEU A 301 8.35 1.78 3.08
CA LEU A 301 8.98 1.44 1.80
C LEU A 301 10.44 1.03 1.99
N GLU A 302 11.18 1.75 2.83
CA GLU A 302 12.59 1.46 3.13
C GLU A 302 12.77 0.08 3.76
N LYS A 303 11.90 -0.28 4.73
CA LYS A 303 11.89 -1.62 5.31
C LYS A 303 11.57 -2.69 4.26
N PHE A 304 10.58 -2.45 3.41
CA PHE A 304 10.21 -3.37 2.34
C PHE A 304 11.32 -3.54 1.30
N LEU A 305 11.97 -2.45 0.88
CA LEU A 305 13.13 -2.48 0.00
C LEU A 305 14.27 -3.30 0.60
N THR A 306 14.55 -3.10 1.89
CA THR A 306 15.56 -3.90 2.61
C THR A 306 15.25 -5.39 2.53
N ARG A 307 14.00 -5.79 2.80
CA ARG A 307 13.56 -7.18 2.66
C ARG A 307 13.77 -7.74 1.25
N LEU A 308 13.42 -6.96 0.23
CA LEU A 308 13.63 -7.38 -1.17
C LEU A 308 15.12 -7.56 -1.49
N GLN A 309 16.00 -6.70 -0.96
CA GLN A 309 17.46 -6.84 -1.14
C GLN A 309 18.00 -8.09 -0.44
N GLU A 310 17.49 -8.44 0.75
CA GLU A 310 17.84 -9.68 1.44
C GLU A 310 17.45 -10.91 0.60
N ILE A 311 16.21 -10.94 0.10
CA ILE A 311 15.72 -12.02 -0.78
C ILE A 311 16.54 -12.10 -2.07
N LYS A 312 16.83 -10.95 -2.71
CA LYS A 312 17.69 -10.87 -3.89
C LYS A 312 19.05 -11.50 -3.61
N ASN A 313 19.66 -11.18 -2.48
CA ASN A 313 20.96 -11.73 -2.10
C ASN A 313 20.91 -13.26 -1.97
N ILE A 314 19.87 -13.81 -1.32
CA ILE A 314 19.69 -15.27 -1.23
C ILE A 314 19.66 -15.91 -2.62
N PHE A 315 18.88 -15.36 -3.56
CA PHE A 315 18.79 -15.88 -4.92
C PHE A 315 20.09 -15.73 -5.72
N GLU A 316 20.81 -14.63 -5.57
CA GLU A 316 22.11 -14.43 -6.22
C GLU A 316 23.16 -15.42 -5.72
N ILE A 317 23.20 -15.66 -4.41
CA ILE A 317 24.05 -16.69 -3.80
C ILE A 317 23.66 -18.08 -4.30
N ALA A 318 22.36 -18.42 -4.30
CA ALA A 318 21.88 -19.71 -4.80
C ALA A 318 22.26 -19.93 -6.27
N LYS A 319 22.12 -18.90 -7.12
CA LYS A 319 22.55 -18.95 -8.52
C LYS A 319 24.03 -19.28 -8.68
N GLU A 320 24.90 -18.73 -7.83
CA GLU A 320 26.33 -19.03 -7.87
C GLU A 320 26.63 -20.44 -7.33
N PHE A 321 25.97 -20.88 -6.26
CA PHE A 321 26.15 -22.22 -5.71
C PHE A 321 25.65 -23.33 -6.64
N LEU A 322 24.63 -23.09 -7.47
CA LEU A 322 24.18 -24.04 -8.50
C LEU A 322 25.26 -24.34 -9.56
N LYS A 323 26.25 -23.44 -9.75
CA LYS A 323 27.38 -23.71 -10.64
C LYS A 323 28.34 -24.75 -10.06
N ILE A 324 28.40 -24.86 -8.73
CA ILE A 324 29.29 -25.78 -8.01
C ILE A 324 28.89 -27.23 -8.23
N GLU A 325 27.59 -27.49 -8.44
CA GLU A 325 27.08 -28.84 -8.72
C GLU A 325 27.77 -29.52 -9.91
N LYS A 326 28.18 -28.71 -10.91
CA LYS A 326 28.82 -29.19 -12.14
C LYS A 326 30.35 -29.24 -12.07
N ILE A 327 30.94 -28.87 -10.93
CA ILE A 327 32.40 -28.85 -10.78
C ILE A 327 32.89 -30.28 -10.52
N GLU A 328 33.76 -30.75 -11.40
CA GLU A 328 34.44 -32.03 -11.27
C GLU A 328 35.95 -31.82 -11.14
N PHE A 329 36.59 -32.57 -10.23
CA PHE A 329 38.05 -32.56 -10.11
C PHE A 329 38.64 -33.76 -10.82
N GLY A 330 39.54 -33.49 -11.78
CA GLY A 330 40.37 -34.51 -12.40
C GLY A 330 41.53 -35.00 -11.50
N GLY A 331 42.15 -36.10 -11.91
CA GLY A 331 43.39 -36.60 -11.32
C GLY A 331 43.21 -37.52 -10.09
N PRO A 332 44.33 -38.03 -9.52
CA PRO A 332 44.32 -39.13 -8.54
C PRO A 332 43.67 -38.79 -7.19
N LYS A 333 43.57 -37.49 -6.85
CA LYS A 333 42.85 -37.02 -5.64
C LYS A 333 41.51 -36.35 -5.97
N GLY A 334 41.11 -36.35 -7.24
CA GLY A 334 39.88 -35.71 -7.72
C GLY A 334 38.64 -36.22 -7.00
N LYS A 335 38.54 -37.54 -6.81
CA LYS A 335 37.42 -38.18 -6.09
C LYS A 335 37.27 -37.66 -4.65
N VAL A 336 38.37 -37.48 -3.91
CA VAL A 336 38.34 -36.99 -2.53
C VAL A 336 37.93 -35.51 -2.46
N LEU A 337 38.43 -34.68 -3.38
CA LEU A 337 38.07 -33.27 -3.47
C LEU A 337 36.61 -33.09 -3.92
N GLY A 338 36.15 -33.93 -4.85
CA GLY A 338 34.76 -34.01 -5.29
C GLY A 338 33.83 -34.31 -4.12
N THR A 339 34.11 -35.33 -3.32
CA THR A 339 33.29 -35.64 -2.12
C THR A 339 33.22 -34.45 -1.14
N LYS A 340 34.31 -33.70 -0.96
CA LYS A 340 34.30 -32.49 -0.12
C LYS A 340 33.42 -31.39 -0.69
N ILE A 341 33.45 -31.15 -2.00
CA ILE A 341 32.57 -30.17 -2.66
C ILE A 341 31.11 -30.61 -2.59
N SER A 342 30.81 -31.88 -2.86
CA SER A 342 29.44 -32.41 -2.78
C SER A 342 28.87 -32.25 -1.38
N ALA A 343 29.67 -32.46 -0.33
CA ALA A 343 29.24 -32.21 1.06
C ALA A 343 28.93 -30.72 1.31
N ILE A 344 29.78 -29.80 0.84
CA ILE A 344 29.54 -28.34 0.94
C ILE A 344 28.25 -27.96 0.21
N TYR A 345 28.03 -28.50 -1.00
CA TYR A 345 26.84 -28.25 -1.79
C TYR A 345 25.56 -28.79 -1.11
N SER A 346 25.62 -29.99 -0.54
CA SER A 346 24.51 -30.58 0.23
C SER A 346 24.13 -29.70 1.42
N GLU A 347 25.11 -29.27 2.22
CA GLU A 347 24.88 -28.40 3.38
C GLU A 347 24.33 -27.02 2.99
N PHE A 348 24.74 -26.49 1.83
CA PHE A 348 24.15 -25.30 1.25
C PHE A 348 22.68 -25.54 0.91
N ASN A 349 22.37 -26.61 0.18
CA ASN A 349 21.02 -26.91 -0.28
C ASN A 349 20.05 -27.10 0.90
N GLU A 350 20.46 -27.77 1.97
CA GLU A 350 19.68 -27.87 3.22
C GLU A 350 19.30 -26.50 3.78
N SER A 351 20.25 -25.55 3.77
CA SER A 351 20.05 -24.20 4.29
C SER A 351 19.15 -23.37 3.39
N TYR A 352 19.23 -23.60 2.07
CA TYR A 352 18.40 -22.94 1.07
C TYR A 352 16.96 -23.47 1.10
N THR A 353 16.77 -24.78 1.15
CA THR A 353 15.43 -25.42 1.23
C THR A 353 14.69 -25.07 2.52
N ALA A 354 15.39 -24.70 3.59
CA ALA A 354 14.77 -24.22 4.82
C ALA A 354 13.85 -23.00 4.60
N PHE A 355 14.19 -22.12 3.63
CA PHE A 355 13.32 -20.99 3.27
C PHE A 355 12.06 -21.42 2.50
N SER A 356 12.12 -22.51 1.73
CA SER A 356 10.99 -23.04 0.96
C SER A 356 9.93 -23.68 1.86
N ILE A 357 10.35 -24.22 3.01
CA ILE A 357 9.48 -24.90 3.99
C ILE A 357 8.89 -23.89 4.99
N ALA A 358 9.34 -22.64 4.96
CA ALA A 358 8.84 -21.59 5.84
C ALA A 358 7.32 -21.39 5.69
N THR A 359 6.62 -21.28 6.81
CA THR A 359 5.16 -21.05 6.85
C THR A 359 4.79 -19.57 6.97
N TYR A 360 5.79 -18.69 7.11
CA TYR A 360 5.62 -17.25 7.27
C TYR A 360 5.75 -16.50 5.93
N ASP A 361 5.26 -15.26 5.89
CA ASP A 361 5.37 -14.42 4.70
C ASP A 361 6.77 -13.79 4.57
N CYS A 362 7.56 -14.30 3.62
CA CYS A 362 8.90 -13.79 3.35
C CYS A 362 8.91 -12.32 2.88
N LEU A 363 7.81 -11.82 2.30
CA LEU A 363 7.69 -10.43 1.84
C LEU A 363 7.24 -9.46 2.93
N ASP A 364 6.85 -9.92 4.13
CA ASP A 364 6.45 -9.04 5.23
C ASP A 364 7.69 -8.50 5.97
N PRO A 365 8.00 -7.19 5.89
CA PRO A 365 9.19 -6.61 6.50
C PRO A 365 9.25 -6.74 8.03
N GLU A 366 8.11 -6.91 8.70
CA GLU A 366 8.04 -7.06 10.15
C GLU A 366 8.18 -8.53 10.59
N GLU A 367 8.28 -9.48 9.65
CA GLU A 367 8.45 -10.90 9.97
C GLU A 367 9.85 -11.18 10.54
N LEU A 368 9.91 -11.37 11.87
CA LEU A 368 11.15 -11.57 12.61
C LEU A 368 11.79 -12.93 12.31
N GLN A 369 10.98 -13.95 12.00
CA GLN A 369 11.48 -15.29 11.71
C GLN A 369 12.32 -15.31 10.43
N PHE A 370 11.93 -14.52 9.42
CA PHE A 370 12.72 -14.34 8.21
C PHE A 370 14.08 -13.70 8.53
N ILE A 371 14.10 -12.64 9.33
CA ILE A 371 15.34 -11.91 9.68
C ILE A 371 16.33 -12.84 10.38
N GLU A 372 15.84 -13.66 11.32
CA GLU A 372 16.68 -14.62 12.02
C GLU A 372 17.17 -15.75 11.08
N GLY A 373 16.28 -16.30 10.26
CA GLY A 373 16.63 -17.30 9.25
C GLY A 373 17.69 -16.79 8.26
N TYR A 374 17.55 -15.55 7.79
CA TYR A 374 18.51 -14.90 6.90
C TYR A 374 19.88 -14.71 7.57
N LYS A 375 19.93 -14.27 8.84
CA LYS A 375 21.19 -14.17 9.60
C LYS A 375 21.88 -15.52 9.74
N GLN A 376 21.12 -16.56 10.06
CA GLN A 376 21.64 -17.92 10.19
C GLN A 376 22.18 -18.44 8.85
N PHE A 377 21.46 -18.21 7.75
CA PHE A 377 21.90 -18.51 6.40
C PHE A 377 23.22 -17.81 6.06
N CYS A 378 23.33 -16.50 6.29
CA CYS A 378 24.57 -15.75 6.05
C CYS A 378 25.75 -16.26 6.89
N ASN A 379 25.51 -16.64 8.15
CA ASN A 379 26.56 -17.19 9.01
C ASN A 379 27.01 -18.58 8.54
N LYS A 380 26.08 -19.44 8.10
CA LYS A 380 26.41 -20.75 7.53
C LYS A 380 27.15 -20.60 6.19
N LEU A 381 26.70 -19.68 5.34
CA LEU A 381 27.34 -19.36 4.06
C LEU A 381 28.82 -18.98 4.23
N LYS A 382 29.15 -18.08 5.16
CA LYS A 382 30.55 -17.70 5.45
C LYS A 382 31.44 -18.92 5.76
N LYS A 383 30.92 -19.90 6.51
CA LYS A 383 31.66 -21.13 6.83
C LYS A 383 31.83 -22.02 5.60
N LEU A 384 30.80 -22.11 4.74
CA LEU A 384 30.85 -22.88 3.50
C LEU A 384 31.86 -22.27 2.51
N GLU A 385 31.88 -20.95 2.35
CA GLU A 385 32.85 -20.24 1.51
C GLU A 385 34.30 -20.45 1.97
N GLN A 386 34.56 -20.38 3.28
CA GLN A 386 35.89 -20.67 3.84
C GLN A 386 36.32 -22.11 3.53
N ARG A 387 35.42 -23.07 3.69
CA ARG A 387 35.69 -24.48 3.36
C ARG A 387 35.94 -24.67 1.87
N LEU A 388 35.17 -24.02 1.01
CA LEU A 388 35.36 -24.05 -0.44
C LEU A 388 36.73 -23.49 -0.82
N SER A 389 37.12 -22.36 -0.24
CA SER A 389 38.45 -21.76 -0.44
C SER A 389 39.60 -22.71 -0.05
N LEU A 390 39.46 -23.46 1.05
CA LEU A 390 40.42 -24.48 1.45
C LEU A 390 40.49 -25.64 0.46
N VAL A 391 39.36 -26.09 -0.07
CA VAL A 391 39.30 -27.16 -1.08
C VAL A 391 40.00 -26.71 -2.37
N VAL A 392 39.68 -25.51 -2.86
CA VAL A 392 40.33 -24.93 -4.05
C VAL A 392 41.84 -24.77 -3.82
N SER A 393 42.26 -24.24 -2.67
CA SER A 393 43.69 -24.10 -2.32
C SER A 393 44.41 -25.45 -2.28
N GLN A 394 43.75 -26.52 -1.80
CA GLN A 394 44.29 -27.88 -1.81
C GLN A 394 44.39 -28.47 -3.22
N ALA A 395 43.46 -28.11 -4.11
CA ALA A 395 43.50 -28.51 -5.51
C ALA A 395 44.67 -27.82 -6.23
N LEU A 396 44.80 -26.51 -6.08
CA LEU A 396 45.85 -25.69 -6.73
C LEU A 396 47.26 -26.04 -6.25
N LYS A 397 47.48 -26.31 -4.96
CA LYS A 397 48.81 -26.74 -4.47
C LYS A 397 49.28 -28.06 -5.08
N LYS A 398 48.40 -28.82 -5.73
CA LYS A 398 48.67 -30.16 -6.26
C LYS A 398 48.67 -30.22 -7.78
N THR A 399 48.38 -29.11 -8.48
CA THR A 399 48.51 -29.05 -9.94
C THR A 399 49.99 -29.06 -10.31
N GLN A 400 50.40 -30.04 -11.10
CA GLN A 400 51.81 -30.25 -11.49
C GLN A 400 52.17 -29.56 -12.82
N THR A 401 51.18 -29.22 -13.66
CA THR A 401 51.41 -28.54 -14.95
C THR A 401 50.52 -27.32 -15.13
N PRO A 402 50.95 -26.31 -15.92
CA PRO A 402 50.11 -25.17 -16.27
C PRO A 402 48.82 -25.57 -16.99
N GLU A 403 48.82 -26.59 -17.86
CA GLU A 403 47.57 -27.02 -18.51
C GLU A 403 46.59 -27.66 -17.52
N SER A 404 47.07 -28.32 -16.46
CA SER A 404 46.22 -28.84 -15.39
C SER A 404 45.63 -27.75 -14.49
N PHE A 405 46.25 -26.57 -14.47
CA PHE A 405 45.77 -25.39 -13.75
C PHE A 405 44.61 -24.69 -14.46
N PHE A 406 44.51 -24.80 -15.79
CA PHE A 406 43.44 -24.18 -16.60
C PHE A 406 42.35 -25.17 -17.07
N LYS A 407 42.40 -26.44 -16.66
CA LYS A 407 41.42 -27.49 -17.03
C LYS A 407 40.19 -27.56 -16.10
N PHE A 408 39.97 -26.56 -15.24
CA PHE A 408 38.83 -26.47 -14.33
C PHE A 408 37.55 -26.03 -15.02
#